data_AF-A0A2T9WL52-F1
#
_entry.id   AF-A0A2T9WL52-F1
#
_cell.length_a   1.000
_cell.length_b   1.000
_cell.length_c   1.000
_cell.angle_alpha   90.00
_cell.angle_beta   90.00
_cell.angle_gamma   90.00
#
_symmetry.space_group_name_H-M   'P 1'
#
loop_
_entity.id
_entity.type
_entity.pdbx_description
1 polymer ?
#
loop_
_entity_poly.entity_id
_entity_poly.type
_entity_poly.pdbx_seq_one_letter_code
_entity_poly.pdbx_strand_id
1 'polypeptide(L)'
;MEKNMEKKEDENVSPEEEEIYEKIKSIYEKIVENLNKTYQLKIEDNKDIEKFHKEYTNMFEYENNLYNYLNELVRNINNYDKKYYKKLNKYKKAYEKSLKNTLSIFKKIINKRMKIKKHIEKTIKLMKELEKYRGP
;
A
#
# COMPACT_ATOMS: atom_id res chain seq x y z
N MET A 1 7.12 -41.97 51.36
CA MET A 1 6.77 -40.55 51.13
C MET A 1 6.28 -40.42 49.70
N GLU A 2 5.01 -40.73 49.45
CA GLU A 2 4.36 -40.41 48.18
C GLU A 2 3.52 -39.16 48.43
N LYS A 3 4.07 -38.02 48.00
CA LYS A 3 3.35 -36.75 48.04
C LYS A 3 2.44 -36.75 46.82
N ASN A 4 1.16 -37.08 47.06
CA ASN A 4 0.09 -36.92 46.10
C ASN A 4 0.20 -35.55 45.45
N MET A 5 0.42 -35.51 44.13
CA MET A 5 0.17 -34.30 43.35
C MET A 5 -1.35 -34.13 43.33
N GLU A 6 -1.83 -33.24 44.21
CA GLU A 6 -3.18 -32.70 44.12
C GLU A 6 -3.42 -32.25 42.68
N LYS A 7 -4.36 -32.92 42.01
CA LYS A 7 -4.99 -32.42 40.80
C LYS A 7 -5.56 -31.07 41.18
N LYS A 8 -5.01 -29.99 40.61
CA LYS A 8 -5.64 -28.67 40.68
C LYS A 8 -7.06 -28.85 40.14
N GLU A 9 -8.03 -28.62 41.01
CA GLU A 9 -9.44 -28.64 40.70
C GLU A 9 -9.66 -27.75 39.46
N ASP A 10 -10.41 -28.26 38.49
CA ASP A 10 -10.94 -27.44 37.40
C ASP A 10 -11.67 -26.25 38.04
N GLU A 11 -11.07 -25.05 37.97
CA GLU A 11 -11.73 -23.82 38.36
C GLU A 11 -13.04 -23.75 37.56
N ASN A 12 -14.18 -23.81 38.26
CA ASN A 12 -15.52 -23.70 37.67
C ASN A 12 -15.69 -22.28 37.09
N VAL A 13 -15.19 -22.05 35.89
CA VAL A 13 -15.43 -20.83 35.11
C VAL A 13 -16.93 -20.77 34.83
N SER A 14 -17.55 -19.64 35.14
CA SER A 14 -18.97 -19.44 34.83
C SER A 14 -19.18 -19.47 33.31
N PRO A 15 -20.30 -20.01 32.79
CA PRO A 15 -20.64 -19.91 31.38
C PRO A 15 -20.56 -18.47 30.83
N GLU A 16 -20.82 -17.47 31.66
CA GLU A 16 -20.70 -16.04 31.32
C GLU A 16 -19.23 -15.59 31.16
N GLU A 17 -18.33 -16.07 32.01
CA GLU A 17 -16.90 -15.78 31.95
C GLU A 17 -16.26 -16.43 30.72
N GLU A 18 -16.68 -17.63 30.37
CA GLU A 18 -16.23 -18.34 29.17
C GLU A 18 -16.72 -17.66 27.89
N GLU A 19 -17.95 -17.13 27.88
CA GLU A 19 -18.46 -16.34 26.76
C GLU A 19 -17.68 -15.02 26.58
N ILE A 20 -17.31 -14.35 27.67
CA ILE A 20 -16.48 -13.14 27.63
C ILE A 20 -15.08 -13.47 27.10
N TYR A 21 -14.47 -14.56 27.58
CA TYR A 21 -13.16 -15.01 27.12
C TYR A 21 -13.15 -15.26 25.61
N GLU A 22 -14.13 -16.00 25.08
CA GLU A 22 -14.22 -16.29 23.65
C GLU A 22 -14.46 -15.02 22.80
N LYS A 23 -15.23 -14.04 23.31
CA LYS A 23 -15.36 -12.72 22.66
C LYS A 23 -14.03 -11.98 22.59
N ILE A 24 -13.30 -11.91 23.70
CA ILE A 24 -11.98 -11.26 23.78
C ILE A 24 -11.00 -11.91 22.80
N LYS A 25 -10.94 -13.24 22.80
CA LYS A 25 -10.11 -14.03 21.90
C LYS A 25 -10.43 -13.75 20.43
N SER A 26 -11.71 -13.74 20.06
CA SER A 26 -12.14 -13.40 18.70
C SER A 26 -11.73 -11.97 18.29
N ILE A 27 -11.79 -11.01 19.21
CA ILE A 27 -11.34 -9.64 18.95
C ILE A 27 -9.82 -9.60 18.72
N TYR A 28 -9.03 -10.29 19.54
CA TYR A 28 -7.58 -10.40 19.36
C TYR A 28 -7.21 -11.00 18.01
N GLU A 29 -7.85 -12.09 17.60
CA GLU A 29 -7.62 -12.72 16.30
C GLU A 29 -7.87 -11.74 15.14
N LYS A 30 -8.97 -10.99 15.19
CA LYS A 30 -9.30 -9.96 14.19
C LYS A 30 -8.30 -8.80 14.18
N ILE A 31 -7.78 -8.40 15.34
CA ILE A 31 -6.73 -7.39 15.42
C ILE A 31 -5.47 -7.89 14.71
N VAL A 32 -5.00 -9.10 15.05
CA VAL A 32 -3.82 -9.72 14.44
C VAL A 32 -3.99 -9.85 12.92
N GLU A 33 -5.16 -10.30 12.46
CA GLU A 33 -5.47 -10.40 11.03
C GLU A 33 -5.37 -9.05 10.32
N ASN A 34 -5.95 -7.98 10.89
CA ASN A 34 -5.89 -6.64 10.30
C ASN A 34 -4.46 -6.08 10.28
N LEU A 35 -3.67 -6.32 11.33
CA LEU A 35 -2.27 -5.90 11.39
C LEU A 35 -1.42 -6.63 10.33
N ASN A 36 -1.59 -7.96 10.20
CA ASN A 36 -0.92 -8.75 9.17
C ASN A 36 -1.26 -8.24 7.77
N LYS A 37 -2.54 -8.00 7.46
CA LYS A 37 -2.97 -7.42 6.18
C LYS A 37 -2.36 -6.04 5.93
N THR A 38 -2.29 -5.20 6.97
CA THR A 38 -1.67 -3.87 6.89
C THR A 38 -0.20 -3.97 6.55
N TYR A 39 0.53 -4.88 7.20
CA TYR A 39 1.96 -5.08 6.97
C TYR A 39 2.24 -5.59 5.55
N GLN A 40 1.47 -6.57 5.06
CA GLN A 40 1.59 -7.07 3.69
C GLN A 40 1.34 -5.96 2.66
N LEU A 41 0.27 -5.18 2.84
CA LEU A 41 -0.01 -4.03 1.97
C LEU A 41 1.12 -2.98 1.99
N LYS A 42 1.79 -2.79 3.14
CA LYS A 42 2.92 -1.85 3.24
C LYS A 42 4.13 -2.32 2.44
N ILE A 43 4.43 -3.62 2.46
CA ILE A 43 5.50 -4.19 1.63
C ILE A 43 5.19 -3.95 0.14
N GLU A 44 3.96 -4.21 -0.28
CA GLU A 44 3.56 -3.97 -1.67
C GLU A 44 3.54 -2.48 -2.04
N ASP A 45 3.14 -1.59 -1.12
CA ASP A 45 3.18 -0.13 -1.30
C ASP A 45 4.62 0.33 -1.57
N ASN A 46 5.59 -0.17 -0.81
CA ASN A 46 7.01 0.15 -1.01
C ASN A 46 7.50 -0.27 -2.40
N LYS A 47 7.14 -1.48 -2.86
CA LYS A 47 7.49 -1.95 -4.22
C LYS A 47 6.88 -1.06 -5.31
N ASP A 48 5.66 -0.57 -5.11
CA ASP A 48 5.03 0.34 -6.07
C ASP A 48 5.62 1.75 -6.02
N ILE A 49 6.06 2.23 -4.85
CA ILE A 49 6.77 3.51 -4.70
C ILE A 49 8.10 3.47 -5.47
N GLU A 50 8.89 2.40 -5.34
CA GLU A 50 10.13 2.24 -6.10
C GLU A 50 9.88 2.26 -7.62
N LYS A 51 8.86 1.53 -8.08
CA LYS A 51 8.46 1.54 -9.50
C LYS A 51 7.98 2.92 -9.94
N PHE A 52 7.22 3.62 -9.10
CA PHE A 52 6.76 4.97 -9.38
C PHE A 52 7.94 5.92 -9.56
N HIS A 53 8.92 5.90 -8.65
CA HIS A 53 10.11 6.75 -8.77
C HIS A 53 10.86 6.48 -10.08
N LYS A 54 11.03 5.22 -10.46
CA LYS A 54 11.66 4.87 -11.74
C LYS A 54 10.90 5.44 -12.94
N GLU A 55 9.59 5.21 -13.02
CA GLU A 55 8.78 5.69 -14.15
C GLU A 55 8.66 7.22 -14.16
N TYR A 56 8.62 7.85 -12.98
CA TYR A 56 8.58 9.31 -12.83
C TYR A 56 9.90 9.96 -13.30
N THR A 57 11.05 9.38 -12.97
CA THR A 57 12.34 9.82 -13.51
C THR A 57 12.39 9.67 -15.02
N ASN A 58 11.99 8.50 -15.55
CA ASN A 58 11.94 8.28 -17.00
C ASN A 58 11.03 9.28 -17.72
N MET A 59 9.88 9.60 -17.11
CA MET A 59 8.93 10.58 -17.66
C MET A 59 9.58 11.95 -17.86
N PHE A 60 10.32 12.44 -16.86
CA PHE A 60 11.05 13.71 -16.99
C PHE A 60 12.17 13.66 -18.01
N GLU A 61 12.89 12.53 -18.11
CA GLU A 61 13.91 12.38 -19.13
C GLU A 61 13.30 12.44 -20.55
N TYR A 62 12.17 11.77 -20.77
CA TYR A 62 11.45 11.84 -22.05
C TYR A 62 10.89 13.22 -22.33
N GLU A 63 10.41 13.93 -21.31
CA GLU A 63 9.95 15.30 -21.40
C GLU A 63 11.08 16.24 -21.82
N ASN A 64 12.22 16.17 -21.14
CA ASN A 64 13.40 16.98 -21.45
C ASN A 64 13.91 16.70 -22.87
N ASN A 65 13.97 15.43 -23.27
CA ASN A 65 14.35 15.05 -24.63
C ASN A 65 13.38 15.61 -25.68
N LEU A 66 12.07 15.60 -25.39
CA LEU A 66 11.06 16.19 -26.27
C LEU A 66 11.24 17.70 -26.39
N TYR A 67 11.42 18.43 -25.29
CA TYR A 67 11.61 19.88 -25.33
C TYR A 67 12.93 20.29 -25.98
N ASN A 68 14.02 19.58 -25.71
CA ASN A 68 15.29 19.79 -26.39
C ASN A 68 15.14 19.62 -27.90
N TYR A 69 14.44 18.57 -28.34
CA TYR A 69 14.18 18.33 -29.75
C TYR A 69 13.28 19.41 -30.39
N LEU A 70 12.26 19.89 -29.68
CA LEU A 70 11.43 21.00 -30.13
C LEU A 70 12.25 22.28 -30.29
N ASN A 71 13.14 22.58 -29.34
CA ASN A 71 14.03 23.73 -29.41
C ASN A 71 15.02 23.65 -30.60
N GLU A 72 15.62 22.47 -30.83
CA GLU A 72 16.44 22.20 -32.01
C GLU A 72 15.67 22.39 -33.32
N LEU A 73 14.42 21.93 -33.37
CA LEU A 73 13.56 22.06 -34.53
C LEU A 73 13.22 23.53 -34.84
N VAL A 74 12.91 24.33 -33.82
CA VAL A 74 12.66 25.78 -33.98
C VAL A 74 13.88 26.49 -34.57
N ARG A 75 15.08 26.16 -34.10
CA ARG A 75 16.34 26.74 -34.60
C ARG A 75 16.66 26.34 -36.06
N ASN A 76 16.18 25.19 -36.51
CA ASN A 76 16.48 24.62 -37.82
C ASN A 76 15.25 24.53 -38.73
N ILE A 77 14.21 25.34 -38.48
CA ILE A 77 12.92 25.21 -39.15
C ILE A 77 13.00 25.38 -40.67
N ASN A 78 13.98 26.18 -41.14
CA ASN A 78 14.25 26.38 -42.56
C ASN A 78 14.81 25.13 -43.27
N ASN A 79 15.35 24.17 -42.51
CA ASN A 79 15.89 22.89 -42.99
C ASN A 79 14.97 21.70 -42.66
N TYR A 80 13.67 21.97 -42.42
CA TYR A 80 12.71 20.95 -42.01
C TYR A 80 12.46 19.88 -43.09
N ASP A 81 12.46 18.61 -42.67
CA ASP A 81 12.13 17.45 -43.52
C ASP A 81 11.16 16.46 -42.84
N LYS A 82 10.70 15.47 -43.60
CA LYS A 82 9.77 14.41 -43.13
C LYS A 82 10.35 13.53 -42.02
N LYS A 83 11.68 13.45 -41.86
CA LYS A 83 12.34 12.68 -40.79
C LYS A 83 12.15 13.39 -39.45
N TYR A 84 12.06 14.72 -39.43
CA TYR A 84 11.82 15.47 -38.19
C TYR A 84 10.48 15.11 -37.55
N TYR A 85 9.41 15.04 -38.35
CA TYR A 85 8.09 14.63 -37.87
C TYR A 85 8.10 13.23 -37.23
N LYS A 86 8.79 12.26 -37.87
CA LYS A 86 8.89 10.89 -37.35
C LYS A 86 9.58 10.85 -35.98
N LYS A 87 10.67 11.62 -35.81
CA LYS A 87 11.43 11.69 -34.57
C LYS A 87 10.65 12.41 -33.46
N LEU A 88 9.96 13.52 -33.77
CA LEU A 88 9.05 14.19 -32.84
C LEU A 88 7.96 13.24 -32.33
N ASN A 89 7.31 12.52 -33.24
CA ASN A 89 6.25 11.57 -32.88
C ASN A 89 6.77 10.43 -32.00
N LYS A 90 8.02 9.98 -32.21
CA LYS A 90 8.67 8.98 -31.34
C LYS A 90 8.83 9.49 -29.91
N TYR A 91 9.36 10.72 -29.72
CA TYR A 91 9.52 11.30 -28.39
C TYR A 91 8.18 11.56 -27.71
N LYS A 92 7.20 12.12 -28.43
CA LYS A 92 5.84 12.33 -27.93
C LYS A 92 5.23 11.01 -27.42
N LYS A 93 5.31 9.94 -28.21
CA LYS A 93 4.78 8.62 -27.81
C LYS A 93 5.49 8.04 -26.58
N ALA A 94 6.80 8.24 -26.47
CA ALA A 94 7.55 7.78 -25.30
C ALA A 94 7.10 8.52 -24.03
N TYR A 95 6.98 9.85 -24.10
CA TYR A 95 6.49 10.68 -23.01
C TYR A 95 5.04 10.35 -22.61
N GLU A 96 4.14 10.19 -23.57
CA GLU A 96 2.75 9.79 -23.32
C GLU A 96 2.67 8.42 -22.63
N LYS A 97 3.51 7.46 -23.04
CA LYS A 97 3.57 6.13 -22.44
C LYS A 97 4.06 6.21 -20.98
N SER A 98 5.13 6.94 -20.71
CA SER A 98 5.64 7.11 -19.34
C SER A 98 4.61 7.82 -18.45
N LEU A 99 3.93 8.85 -18.96
CA LEU A 99 2.88 9.56 -18.21
C LEU A 99 1.75 8.61 -17.79
N LYS A 100 1.27 7.77 -18.71
CA LYS A 100 0.23 6.76 -18.44
C LYS A 100 0.69 5.74 -17.41
N ASN A 101 1.92 5.24 -17.52
CA ASN A 101 2.50 4.29 -16.57
C ASN A 101 2.59 4.90 -15.17
N THR A 102 3.18 6.08 -15.05
CA THR A 102 3.35 6.82 -13.80
C THR A 102 2.00 7.06 -13.12
N LEU A 103 1.00 7.55 -13.87
CA LEU A 103 -0.36 7.73 -13.33
C LEU A 103 -0.99 6.41 -12.86
N SER A 104 -0.80 5.33 -13.61
CA SER A 104 -1.33 4.02 -13.23
C SER A 104 -0.72 3.51 -11.92
N ILE A 105 0.58 3.69 -11.72
CA ILE A 105 1.26 3.26 -10.49
C ILE A 105 0.82 4.14 -9.32
N PHE A 106 0.72 5.46 -9.53
CA PHE A 106 0.23 6.38 -8.51
C PHE A 106 -1.15 6.00 -7.99
N LYS A 107 -2.09 5.65 -8.90
CA LYS A 107 -3.42 5.15 -8.51
C LYS A 107 -3.35 3.88 -7.67
N LYS A 108 -2.42 2.96 -7.98
CA LYS A 108 -2.22 1.74 -7.16
C LYS A 108 -1.75 2.07 -5.75
N ILE A 109 -0.79 2.98 -5.60
CA ILE A 109 -0.29 3.47 -4.31
C ILE A 109 -1.43 4.07 -3.48
N ILE A 110 -2.21 4.99 -4.06
CA ILE A 110 -3.34 5.63 -3.36
C ILE A 110 -4.36 4.57 -2.89
N ASN A 111 -4.74 3.64 -3.76
CA ASN A 111 -5.68 2.58 -3.41
C ASN A 111 -5.16 1.68 -2.26
N LYS A 112 -3.87 1.33 -2.26
CA LYS A 112 -3.27 0.56 -1.17
C LYS A 112 -3.28 1.34 0.15
N ARG A 113 -2.89 2.62 0.13
CA ARG A 113 -2.89 3.48 1.32
C ARG A 113 -4.30 3.67 1.90
N MET A 114 -5.32 3.77 1.06
CA MET A 114 -6.72 3.77 1.50
C MET A 114 -7.11 2.46 2.21
N LYS A 115 -6.68 1.30 1.68
CA LYS A 115 -6.92 0.01 2.34
C LYS A 115 -6.18 -0.11 3.68
N ILE A 116 -4.92 0.30 3.74
CA ILE A 116 -4.12 0.35 4.98
C ILE A 116 -4.85 1.21 6.03
N LYS A 117 -5.26 2.43 5.67
CA LYS A 117 -6.03 3.32 6.56
C LYS A 117 -7.28 2.61 7.12
N LYS A 118 -8.06 1.94 6.26
CA LYS A 118 -9.26 1.20 6.68
C LYS A 118 -8.94 0.06 7.66
N HIS A 119 -7.84 -0.66 7.47
CA HIS A 119 -7.42 -1.70 8.42
C HIS A 119 -7.00 -1.12 9.76
N ILE A 120 -6.25 -0.01 9.77
CA ILE A 120 -5.87 0.70 11.00
C ILE A 120 -7.12 1.18 11.75
N GLU A 121 -8.08 1.79 11.06
CA GLU A 121 -9.34 2.23 11.68
C GLU A 121 -10.15 1.08 12.28
N LYS A 122 -10.20 -0.07 11.60
CA LYS A 122 -10.84 -1.29 12.13
C LYS A 122 -10.12 -1.79 13.38
N THR A 123 -8.79 -1.84 13.36
CA THR A 123 -7.99 -2.25 14.51
C THR A 123 -8.21 -1.34 15.70
N ILE A 124 -8.23 -0.01 15.51
CA ILE A 124 -8.51 0.95 16.58
C ILE A 124 -9.89 0.72 17.20
N LYS A 125 -10.92 0.45 16.38
CA LYS A 125 -12.27 0.13 16.88
C LYS A 125 -12.28 -1.14 17.75
N LEU A 126 -11.58 -2.18 17.30
CA LEU A 126 -11.46 -3.44 18.05
C LEU A 126 -10.69 -3.25 19.36
N MET A 127 -9.63 -2.43 19.37
CA MET A 127 -8.90 -2.10 20.59
C MET A 127 -9.78 -1.36 21.61
N LYS A 128 -10.61 -0.41 21.16
CA LYS A 128 -11.61 0.25 22.03
C LYS A 128 -12.69 -0.70 22.54
N GLU A 129 -13.00 -1.75 21.79
CA GLU A 129 -13.91 -2.79 22.25
C GLU A 129 -13.29 -3.62 23.38
N LEU A 130 -11.99 -3.93 23.28
CA LEU A 130 -11.24 -4.62 24.34
C LEU A 130 -11.18 -3.81 25.65
N GLU A 131 -11.14 -2.48 25.58
CA GLU A 131 -11.16 -1.62 26.78
C GLU A 131 -12.41 -1.85 27.65
N LYS A 132 -13.53 -2.30 27.08
CA LYS A 132 -14.75 -2.62 27.83
C LYS A 132 -14.60 -3.82 28.76
N TYR A 133 -13.62 -4.68 28.48
CA TYR A 133 -13.34 -5.89 29.24
C TYR A 133 -12.11 -5.74 30.15
N ARG A 134 -11.47 -4.55 30.17
CA ARG A 134 -10.51 -4.24 31.23
C ARG A 134 -11.30 -4.12 32.53
N GLY A 135 -10.99 -4.99 33.48
CA GLY A 135 -11.45 -4.83 34.87
C GLY A 135 -11.03 -3.47 35.45
N PRO A 136 -11.59 -3.09 36.62
CA PRO A 136 -11.23 -1.86 37.32
C PRO A 136 -9.72 -1.72 37.56
#